data_AF-A0A954CSM2-F1
#
_entry.id   AF-A0A954CSM2-F1
#
_cell.length_a   1.000
_cell.length_b   1.000
_cell.length_c   1.000
_cell.angle_alpha   90.00
_cell.angle_beta   90.00
_cell.angle_gamma   90.00
#
_symmetry.space_group_name_H-M   'P 1'
#
loop_
_entity.id
_entity.type
_entity.pdbx_description
1 polymer ?
#
loop_
_entity_poly.entity_id
_entity_poly.type
_entity_poly.pdbx_seq_one_letter_code
_entity_poly.pdbx_strand_id
1 'polypeptide(L)'
;SYNAGEMHNVVYILSDSPTAIQDIPQSFVKRQVSGEDLYLNLTQPLPLRIYGGGYEDIPDWQRTSLATQRDPRNSNGLARELFAADLLAARMGELSLAFEEREKELLNISERLELRGEEIDRLHRQALESEREHELDAVLMDLLDMTLTVVDGDFQREVLRKDNLHFVSYTMPADKNTTVAYHAPTHGAKPADPNADWYGESTRWVDTERRGAALEIAYMLKEKSLPERKVAIADIEKNGASVFNPLGKATMPEPESSSLPWIVAILASLGALGIGVGVGYRLRKRSGAALVLLAIGGTFAFAGSDVSASDKAPTVEPDAETVSLIEQLHDPAKAPAATDQLAANGKRSVPGLIGEAFGGSDLAAQGWAIAALSEIGGEDVDRKLGVLHSDMSKSELVRTWAAAARIRATNDPATLTELADLAGSMPALGKPIAKKLLSNLEGDRAELLIGLTTRLPSLATTLQKAILALPSADLARAMTKAADQNTRYTAAAYLGSKFNNGDTTVTEAVINVYQYDPAAKQAPWDGGALYVPGIQWPKEDGKLLVRNLLEWG
;
A
#
# COMPACT_ATOMS: atom_id res chain seq x y z
N SER A 1 -7.32 37.92 2.96
CA SER A 1 -6.59 37.77 1.69
C SER A 1 -5.81 36.48 1.74
N TYR A 2 -5.95 35.60 0.74
CA TYR A 2 -5.06 34.43 0.60
C TYR A 2 -3.62 34.95 0.39
N ASN A 3 -2.65 34.42 1.16
CA ASN A 3 -1.23 34.80 1.16
C ASN A 3 -0.93 36.29 1.42
N ALA A 4 -1.10 36.76 2.66
CA ALA A 4 -0.73 38.13 3.06
C ALA A 4 0.79 38.36 3.28
N GLY A 5 1.65 37.39 2.95
CA GLY A 5 3.10 37.43 3.17
C GLY A 5 3.94 37.72 1.91
N GLU A 6 5.27 37.60 2.05
CA GLU A 6 6.25 37.66 0.95
C GLU A 6 5.87 36.69 -0.17
N MET A 7 5.88 37.16 -1.41
CA MET A 7 5.42 36.41 -2.59
C MET A 7 6.55 35.68 -3.29
N HIS A 8 7.37 35.04 -2.47
CA HIS A 8 8.44 34.20 -2.94
C HIS A 8 7.83 32.93 -3.53
N ASN A 9 8.09 32.67 -4.80
CA ASN A 9 7.58 31.51 -5.53
C ASN A 9 8.73 30.80 -6.23
N VAL A 10 8.64 29.47 -6.27
CA VAL A 10 9.54 28.62 -7.04
C VAL A 10 8.72 27.87 -8.07
N VAL A 11 9.07 28.01 -9.34
CA VAL A 11 8.43 27.35 -10.47
C VAL A 11 9.45 26.46 -11.17
N TYR A 12 9.04 25.21 -11.35
CA TYR A 12 9.79 24.18 -12.07
C TYR A 12 9.15 24.02 -13.45
N ILE A 13 9.95 24.23 -14.51
CA ILE A 13 9.50 24.16 -15.90
C ILE A 13 10.25 23.03 -16.56
N LEU A 14 9.55 21.96 -16.95
CA LEU A 14 10.11 20.88 -17.76
C LEU A 14 9.71 21.12 -19.22
N SER A 15 10.68 21.43 -20.09
CA SER A 15 10.45 21.74 -21.50
C SER A 15 11.51 21.11 -22.40
N ASP A 16 11.24 21.02 -23.70
CA ASP A 16 12.15 20.51 -24.74
C ASP A 16 13.46 21.32 -24.87
N SER A 17 13.44 22.55 -24.38
CA SER A 17 14.56 23.48 -24.45
C SER A 17 14.66 24.31 -23.16
N PRO A 18 15.83 24.90 -22.85
CA PRO A 18 15.95 25.86 -21.78
C PRO A 18 15.02 27.07 -22.00
N THR A 19 14.19 27.39 -21.00
CA THR A 19 13.16 28.44 -21.09
C THR A 19 13.23 29.44 -19.94
N ALA A 20 12.49 30.54 -20.06
CA ALA A 20 12.19 31.49 -19.00
C ALA A 20 10.74 31.96 -19.14
N ILE A 21 10.17 32.53 -18.09
CA ILE A 21 8.85 33.17 -18.14
C ILE A 21 9.04 34.58 -18.70
N GLN A 22 8.33 34.91 -19.79
CA GLN A 22 8.54 36.13 -20.60
C GLN A 22 8.46 37.42 -19.77
N ASP A 23 7.47 37.53 -18.90
CA ASP A 23 7.19 38.76 -18.13
C ASP A 23 7.88 38.78 -16.77
N ILE A 24 8.77 37.82 -16.50
CA ILE A 24 9.54 37.72 -15.25
C ILE A 24 11.02 37.99 -15.54
N PRO A 25 11.74 38.74 -14.69
CA PRO A 25 13.16 38.98 -14.88
C PRO A 25 13.95 37.67 -15.01
N GLN A 26 14.78 37.55 -16.05
CA GLN A 26 15.64 36.38 -16.28
C GLN A 26 16.62 36.12 -15.12
N SER A 27 16.89 37.11 -14.26
CA SER A 27 17.64 36.93 -13.01
C SER A 27 16.97 36.00 -11.99
N PHE A 28 15.69 35.69 -12.18
CA PHE A 28 14.95 34.70 -11.39
C PHE A 28 15.12 33.28 -11.94
N VAL A 29 15.63 33.11 -13.17
CA VAL A 29 16.09 31.78 -13.61
C VAL A 29 17.36 31.47 -12.84
N LYS A 30 17.28 30.52 -11.91
CA LYS A 30 18.39 30.18 -11.02
C LYS A 30 19.14 28.93 -11.41
N ARG A 31 18.49 28.02 -12.14
CA ARG A 31 19.10 26.76 -12.55
C ARG A 31 18.46 26.23 -13.82
N GLN A 32 19.26 25.64 -14.68
CA GLN A 32 18.81 24.82 -15.81
C GLN A 32 19.56 23.49 -15.75
N VAL A 33 18.81 22.40 -15.59
CA VAL A 33 19.33 21.04 -15.49
C VAL A 33 19.03 20.33 -16.80
N SER A 34 20.05 19.73 -17.43
CA SER A 34 19.86 18.94 -18.64
C SER A 34 19.03 17.69 -18.34
N GLY A 35 18.40 17.16 -19.39
CA GLY A 35 17.66 15.90 -19.33
C GLY A 35 18.48 14.72 -18.81
N GLU A 36 19.73 14.61 -19.27
CA GLU A 36 20.69 13.59 -18.82
C GLU A 36 20.96 13.70 -17.32
N ASP A 37 21.28 14.89 -16.81
CA ASP A 37 21.55 15.10 -15.38
C ASP A 37 20.30 14.82 -14.54
N LEU A 38 19.14 15.25 -15.02
CA LEU A 38 17.86 15.02 -14.34
C LEU A 38 17.52 13.53 -14.29
N TYR A 39 17.58 12.84 -15.44
CA TYR A 39 17.38 11.39 -15.53
C TYR A 39 18.30 10.64 -14.55
N LEU A 40 19.59 10.98 -14.53
CA LEU A 40 20.55 10.35 -13.64
C LEU A 40 20.32 10.70 -12.16
N ASN A 41 19.79 11.88 -11.82
CA ASN A 41 19.47 12.24 -10.44
C ASN A 41 18.21 11.53 -9.91
N LEU A 42 17.33 11.07 -10.82
CA LEU A 42 16.13 10.33 -10.47
C LEU A 42 16.36 8.82 -10.43
N THR A 43 17.41 8.34 -11.10
CA THR A 43 17.60 6.90 -11.33
C THR A 43 18.91 6.32 -10.81
N GLN A 44 19.98 7.13 -10.71
CA GLN A 44 21.29 6.66 -10.24
C GLN A 44 21.55 7.09 -8.78
N PRO A 45 22.45 6.38 -8.07
CA PRO A 45 22.85 6.76 -6.72
C PRO A 45 23.28 8.24 -6.65
N LEU A 46 22.62 9.00 -5.77
CA LEU A 46 22.82 10.43 -5.53
C LEU A 46 24.27 10.77 -5.20
N PRO A 47 24.75 12.02 -5.33
CA PRO A 47 26.17 12.30 -5.12
C PRO A 47 26.53 12.19 -3.63
N LEU A 48 27.80 11.84 -3.35
CA LEU A 48 28.28 11.71 -1.98
C LEU A 48 29.00 12.99 -1.54
N ARG A 49 28.70 13.45 -0.33
CA ARG A 49 29.45 14.52 0.37
C ARG A 49 30.24 13.89 1.51
N ILE A 50 31.55 14.10 1.51
CA ILE A 50 32.48 13.56 2.52
C ILE A 50 33.04 14.73 3.31
N TYR A 51 33.10 14.58 4.64
CA TYR A 51 33.67 15.57 5.56
C TYR A 51 34.97 15.03 6.16
N GLY A 52 36.04 15.84 6.16
CA GLY A 52 37.28 15.51 6.87
C GLY A 52 38.11 14.36 6.29
N GLY A 53 37.94 14.03 5.00
CA GLY A 53 38.67 12.95 4.32
C GLY A 53 38.22 12.74 2.87
N GLY A 54 38.80 11.73 2.21
CA GLY A 54 38.41 11.24 0.90
C GLY A 54 37.56 9.97 0.96
N TYR A 55 37.06 9.53 -0.20
CA TYR A 55 36.32 8.26 -0.29
C TYR A 55 37.16 7.06 0.12
N GLU A 56 38.47 7.14 -0.10
CA GLU A 56 39.41 6.09 0.31
C GLU A 56 39.51 5.94 1.83
N ASP A 57 39.05 6.93 2.59
CA ASP A 57 39.03 6.88 4.06
C ASP A 57 37.73 6.25 4.60
N ILE A 58 36.74 5.98 3.74
CA ILE A 58 35.51 5.29 4.13
C ILE A 58 35.82 3.79 4.28
N PRO A 59 35.48 3.15 5.42
CA PRO A 59 35.67 1.71 5.59
C PRO A 59 34.92 0.88 4.53
N ASP A 60 35.50 -0.23 4.08
CA ASP A 60 34.93 -1.07 3.02
C ASP A 60 33.50 -1.55 3.32
N TRP A 61 33.23 -1.93 4.57
CA TRP A 61 31.90 -2.36 5.01
C TRP A 61 30.86 -1.23 4.92
N GLN A 62 31.29 0.03 5.03
CA GLN A 62 30.41 1.18 4.88
C GLN A 62 30.21 1.47 3.39
N ARG A 63 31.26 1.37 2.56
CA ARG A 63 31.18 1.57 1.11
C ARG A 63 30.14 0.68 0.43
N THR A 64 30.02 -0.58 0.85
CA THR A 64 29.03 -1.52 0.29
C THR A 64 27.58 -1.08 0.54
N SER A 65 27.32 -0.38 1.65
CA SER A 65 25.99 0.15 1.99
C SER A 65 25.68 1.51 1.37
N LEU A 66 26.69 2.24 0.87
CA LEU A 66 26.51 3.61 0.36
C LEU A 66 25.58 3.67 -0.85
N ALA A 67 25.61 2.67 -1.73
CA ALA A 67 24.74 2.65 -2.92
C ALA A 67 23.26 2.63 -2.53
N THR A 68 22.89 1.83 -1.52
CA THR A 68 21.52 1.76 -0.99
C THR A 68 21.13 3.03 -0.23
N GLN A 69 22.04 3.60 0.55
CA GLN A 69 21.79 4.87 1.26
C GLN A 69 21.59 6.05 0.30
N ARG A 70 22.22 5.98 -0.88
CA ARG A 70 22.16 6.99 -1.94
C ARG A 70 21.06 6.68 -2.97
N ASP A 71 20.18 5.72 -2.71
CA ASP A 71 19.08 5.37 -3.60
C ASP A 71 18.17 6.60 -3.82
N PRO A 72 18.03 7.09 -5.06
CA PRO A 72 17.23 8.26 -5.35
C PRO A 72 15.75 8.08 -5.00
N ARG A 73 15.23 6.85 -4.92
CA ARG A 73 13.82 6.60 -4.55
C ARG A 73 13.48 7.14 -3.15
N ASN A 74 14.44 7.13 -2.23
CA ASN A 74 14.22 7.59 -0.85
C ASN A 74 14.17 9.12 -0.72
N SER A 75 14.77 9.87 -1.65
CA SER A 75 14.86 11.35 -1.58
C SER A 75 14.10 12.05 -2.71
N ASN A 76 14.13 11.48 -3.91
CA ASN A 76 13.57 12.01 -5.13
C ASN A 76 12.40 11.18 -5.69
N GLY A 77 11.92 10.16 -4.95
CA GLY A 77 10.86 9.25 -5.42
C GLY A 77 9.58 9.98 -5.87
N LEU A 78 9.11 10.95 -5.09
CA LEU A 78 7.94 11.75 -5.47
C LEU A 78 8.18 12.57 -6.75
N ALA A 79 9.36 13.17 -6.90
CA ALA A 79 9.70 13.92 -8.11
C ALA A 79 9.78 13.00 -9.33
N ARG A 80 10.34 11.79 -9.16
CA ARG A 80 10.39 10.75 -10.20
C ARG A 80 8.99 10.39 -10.69
N GLU A 81 8.07 10.12 -9.75
CA GLU A 81 6.67 9.81 -10.07
C GLU A 81 5.98 10.97 -10.80
N LEU A 82 6.11 12.20 -10.30
CA LEU A 82 5.50 13.38 -10.93
C LEU A 82 6.01 13.62 -12.35
N PHE A 83 7.33 13.59 -12.57
CA PHE A 83 7.89 13.77 -13.91
C PHE A 83 7.45 12.66 -14.87
N ALA A 84 7.47 11.41 -14.43
CA ALA A 84 7.04 10.30 -15.26
C ALA A 84 5.54 10.38 -15.58
N ALA A 85 4.70 10.75 -14.62
CA ALA A 85 3.26 10.94 -14.85
C ALA A 85 3.00 12.06 -15.87
N ASP A 86 3.62 13.23 -15.70
CA ASP A 86 3.47 14.38 -16.62
C ASP A 86 3.95 14.04 -18.04
N LEU A 87 5.09 13.36 -18.15
CA LEU A 87 5.63 12.92 -19.45
C LEU A 87 4.74 11.89 -20.13
N LEU A 88 4.23 10.91 -19.38
CA LEU A 88 3.32 9.90 -19.91
C LEU A 88 2.02 10.55 -20.37
N ALA A 89 1.47 11.49 -19.58
CA ALA A 89 0.27 12.23 -19.94
C ALA A 89 0.48 13.09 -21.19
N ALA A 90 1.61 13.81 -21.28
CA ALA A 90 1.96 14.59 -22.46
C ALA A 90 2.12 13.71 -23.71
N ARG A 91 2.65 12.49 -23.56
CA ARG A 91 2.85 11.54 -24.65
C ARG A 91 1.55 10.90 -25.14
N MET A 92 0.69 10.51 -24.21
CA MET A 92 -0.55 9.78 -24.51
C MET A 92 -1.73 10.72 -24.81
N GLY A 93 -1.66 11.98 -24.35
CA GLY A 93 -2.79 12.90 -24.38
C GLY A 93 -3.87 12.55 -23.36
N GLU A 94 -3.54 11.75 -22.35
CA GLU A 94 -4.46 11.25 -21.32
C GLU A 94 -3.95 11.63 -19.93
N LEU A 95 -4.83 12.08 -19.04
CA LEU A 95 -4.44 12.49 -17.68
C LEU A 95 -4.42 11.33 -16.67
N SER A 96 -4.91 10.15 -17.06
CA SER A 96 -4.96 8.95 -16.24
C SER A 96 -3.97 7.92 -16.75
N LEU A 97 -3.20 7.31 -15.85
CA LEU A 97 -2.23 6.28 -16.21
C LEU A 97 -2.86 4.88 -16.09
N ALA A 98 -2.34 3.91 -16.85
CA ALA A 98 -2.89 2.56 -16.88
C ALA A 98 -2.87 1.88 -15.50
N PHE A 99 -1.75 1.99 -14.77
CA PHE A 99 -1.64 1.44 -13.42
C PHE A 99 -2.54 2.18 -12.41
N GLU A 100 -2.85 3.47 -12.62
CA GLU A 100 -3.77 4.22 -11.76
C GLU A 100 -5.21 3.76 -11.95
N GLU A 101 -5.64 3.53 -13.20
CA GLU A 101 -6.94 2.93 -13.49
C GLU A 101 -7.04 1.52 -12.91
N ARG A 102 -5.94 0.76 -12.95
CA ARG A 102 -5.89 -0.55 -12.31
C ARG A 102 -5.96 -0.45 -10.78
N GLU A 103 -5.27 0.50 -10.16
CA GLU A 103 -5.34 0.76 -8.73
C GLU A 103 -6.75 1.15 -8.30
N LYS A 104 -7.43 2.02 -9.05
CA LYS A 104 -8.85 2.36 -8.87
C LYS A 104 -9.72 1.10 -8.90
N GLU A 105 -9.42 0.17 -9.79
CA GLU A 105 -10.17 -1.08 -9.86
C GLU A 105 -9.95 -1.99 -8.64
N LEU A 106 -8.70 -2.15 -8.18
CA LEU A 106 -8.42 -2.87 -6.92
C LEU A 106 -9.09 -2.20 -5.71
N LEU A 107 -9.16 -0.87 -5.73
CA LEU A 107 -9.90 -0.08 -4.75
C LEU A 107 -11.40 -0.36 -4.84
N ASN A 108 -12.02 -0.40 -6.02
CA ASN A 108 -13.45 -0.73 -6.18
C ASN A 108 -13.79 -2.09 -5.58
N ILE A 109 -12.97 -3.11 -5.87
CA ILE A 109 -13.09 -4.47 -5.30
C ILE A 109 -13.03 -4.41 -3.77
N SER A 110 -12.04 -3.70 -3.23
CA SER A 110 -11.84 -3.58 -1.78
C SER A 110 -13.00 -2.86 -1.11
N GLU A 111 -13.54 -1.82 -1.76
CA GLU A 111 -14.70 -1.07 -1.27
C GLU A 111 -15.95 -1.95 -1.16
N ARG A 112 -16.16 -2.81 -2.16
CA ARG A 112 -17.25 -3.80 -2.18
C ARG A 112 -17.12 -4.83 -1.06
N LEU A 113 -15.89 -5.14 -0.66
CA LEU A 113 -15.56 -5.98 0.50
C LEU A 113 -15.47 -5.20 1.83
N GLU A 114 -15.87 -3.93 1.83
CA GLU A 114 -15.85 -3.01 2.98
C GLU A 114 -14.45 -2.68 3.54
N LEU A 115 -13.41 -2.91 2.74
CA LEU A 115 -12.02 -2.64 3.05
C LEU A 115 -11.61 -1.25 2.58
N ARG A 116 -11.18 -0.42 3.53
CA ARG A 116 -10.63 0.93 3.31
C ARG A 116 -9.65 1.29 4.43
N GLY A 117 -8.63 2.07 4.11
CA GLY A 117 -7.63 2.54 5.06
C GLY A 117 -6.20 2.37 4.52
N GLU A 118 -5.23 2.97 5.20
CA GLU A 118 -3.84 2.96 4.79
C GLU A 118 -3.28 1.53 4.61
N GLU A 119 -3.77 0.58 5.41
CA GLU A 119 -3.30 -0.80 5.39
C GLU A 119 -3.68 -1.52 4.09
N ILE A 120 -4.90 -1.33 3.58
CA ILE A 120 -5.31 -1.92 2.30
C ILE A 120 -4.69 -1.16 1.12
N ASP A 121 -4.60 0.17 1.21
CA ASP A 121 -3.97 1.00 0.17
C ASP A 121 -2.49 0.63 -0.01
N ARG A 122 -1.79 0.29 1.09
CA ARG A 122 -0.43 -0.24 1.03
C ARG A 122 -0.36 -1.56 0.26
N LEU A 123 -1.33 -2.46 0.45
CA LEU A 123 -1.37 -3.74 -0.27
C LEU A 123 -1.65 -3.55 -1.76
N HIS A 124 -2.48 -2.56 -2.14
CA HIS A 124 -2.67 -2.19 -3.55
C HIS A 124 -1.39 -1.69 -4.19
N ARG A 125 -0.69 -0.74 -3.53
CA ARG A 125 0.60 -0.24 -4.00
C ARG A 125 1.62 -1.37 -4.17
N GLN A 126 1.75 -2.25 -3.18
CA GLN A 126 2.67 -3.40 -3.27
C GLN A 126 2.32 -4.35 -4.41
N ALA A 127 1.03 -4.59 -4.67
CA ALA A 127 0.59 -5.46 -5.75
C ALA A 127 0.88 -4.88 -7.15
N LEU A 128 0.89 -3.56 -7.28
CA LEU A 128 1.12 -2.83 -8.53
C LEU A 128 2.54 -2.27 -8.67
N GLU A 129 3.39 -2.43 -7.65
CA GLU A 129 4.72 -1.81 -7.57
C GLU A 129 5.58 -2.11 -8.81
N SER A 130 5.66 -3.37 -9.24
CA SER A 130 6.47 -3.73 -10.41
C SER A 130 5.92 -3.14 -11.70
N GLU A 131 4.59 -3.14 -11.88
CA GLU A 131 3.95 -2.57 -13.08
C GLU A 131 4.18 -1.05 -13.13
N ARG A 132 4.00 -0.39 -11.98
CA ARG A 132 4.26 1.03 -11.80
C ARG A 132 5.72 1.35 -12.11
N GLU A 133 6.67 0.69 -11.47
CA GLU A 133 8.10 0.94 -11.66
C GLU A 133 8.51 0.77 -13.13
N HIS A 134 8.11 -0.32 -13.79
CA HIS A 134 8.42 -0.54 -15.21
C HIS A 134 7.86 0.55 -16.13
N GLU A 135 6.66 1.04 -15.82
CA GLU A 135 6.03 2.12 -16.58
C GLU A 135 6.74 3.45 -16.36
N LEU A 136 6.99 3.83 -15.11
CA LEU A 136 7.71 5.06 -14.79
C LEU A 136 9.10 5.04 -15.43
N ASP A 137 9.81 3.93 -15.33
CA ASP A 137 11.17 3.76 -15.86
C ASP A 137 11.26 3.84 -17.38
N ALA A 138 10.28 3.28 -18.07
CA ALA A 138 10.20 3.37 -19.53
C ALA A 138 9.96 4.82 -20.00
N VAL A 139 9.23 5.62 -19.21
CA VAL A 139 8.87 7.00 -19.51
C VAL A 139 9.97 7.97 -19.12
N LEU A 140 10.68 7.76 -18.01
CA LEU A 140 11.76 8.65 -17.55
C LEU A 140 12.86 8.84 -18.59
N MET A 141 13.04 7.90 -19.52
CA MET A 141 13.98 8.05 -20.64
C MET A 141 13.61 9.22 -21.57
N ASP A 142 12.35 9.65 -21.60
CA ASP A 142 11.93 10.83 -22.37
C ASP A 142 12.48 12.13 -21.74
N LEU A 143 12.92 12.11 -20.47
CA LEU A 143 13.65 13.23 -19.87
C LEU A 143 14.93 13.56 -20.63
N LEU A 144 15.54 12.62 -21.35
CA LEU A 144 16.78 12.85 -22.09
C LEU A 144 16.64 13.96 -23.16
N ASP A 145 15.42 14.23 -23.65
CA ASP A 145 15.14 15.35 -24.56
C ASP A 145 14.66 16.63 -23.87
N MET A 146 14.60 16.62 -22.54
CA MET A 146 14.03 17.71 -21.76
C MET A 146 15.10 18.55 -21.06
N THR A 147 14.70 19.71 -20.59
CA THR A 147 15.46 20.59 -19.71
C THR A 147 14.55 21.03 -18.58
N LEU A 148 15.01 20.89 -17.34
CA LEU A 148 14.33 21.42 -16.18
C LEU A 148 14.89 22.81 -15.86
N THR A 149 14.06 23.83 -16.01
CA THR A 149 14.39 25.20 -15.58
C THR A 149 13.74 25.49 -14.23
N VAL A 150 14.53 26.03 -13.30
CA VAL A 150 14.05 26.50 -12.01
C VAL A 150 14.04 28.02 -11.98
N VAL A 151 12.83 28.58 -11.81
CA VAL A 151 12.57 30.01 -11.66
C VAL A 151 12.20 30.28 -10.22
N ASP A 152 13.02 31.07 -9.54
CA ASP A 152 12.90 31.33 -8.10
C ASP A 152 13.04 32.84 -7.86
N GLY A 153 11.98 33.44 -7.32
CA GLY A 153 11.93 34.85 -6.96
C GLY A 153 10.55 35.35 -6.55
N ASP A 154 10.44 36.66 -6.36
CA ASP A 154 9.19 37.32 -5.98
C ASP A 154 8.36 37.67 -7.22
N PHE A 155 7.29 36.91 -7.46
CA PHE A 155 6.44 37.13 -8.63
C PHE A 155 5.38 38.19 -8.35
N GLN A 156 5.18 39.09 -9.31
CA GLN A 156 4.14 40.12 -9.18
C GLN A 156 2.75 39.46 -9.27
N ARG A 157 1.86 39.79 -8.33
CA ARG A 157 0.49 39.25 -8.22
C ARG A 157 -0.30 39.42 -9.52
N GLU A 158 -0.09 40.55 -10.17
CA GLU A 158 -0.76 40.94 -11.39
C GLU A 158 -0.39 39.98 -12.54
N VAL A 159 0.87 39.56 -12.64
CA VAL A 159 1.37 38.60 -13.63
C VAL A 159 0.74 37.22 -13.41
N LEU A 160 0.65 36.75 -12.17
CA LEU A 160 0.04 35.45 -11.86
C LEU A 160 -1.49 35.42 -11.99
N ARG A 161 -2.17 36.58 -11.88
CA ARG A 161 -3.64 36.66 -11.81
C ARG A 161 -4.31 36.97 -13.15
N LYS A 162 -3.65 37.71 -14.05
CA LYS A 162 -4.29 38.25 -15.25
C LYS A 162 -3.88 37.57 -16.55
N ASP A 163 -2.64 37.10 -16.63
CA ASP A 163 -2.04 36.67 -17.88
C ASP A 163 -1.78 35.17 -17.85
N ASN A 164 -2.01 34.50 -18.99
CA ASN A 164 -1.45 33.16 -19.17
C ASN A 164 0.07 33.31 -19.20
N LEU A 165 0.79 32.49 -18.43
CA LEU A 165 2.25 32.53 -18.43
C LEU A 165 2.77 32.14 -19.82
N HIS A 166 3.53 33.04 -20.45
CA HIS A 166 4.21 32.78 -21.70
C HIS A 166 5.65 32.36 -21.43
N PHE A 167 6.08 31.28 -22.06
CA PHE A 167 7.44 30.77 -21.96
C PHE A 167 8.22 31.12 -23.21
N VAL A 168 9.44 31.63 -23.02
CA VAL A 168 10.37 32.00 -24.09
C VAL A 168 11.67 31.24 -23.93
N SER A 169 12.32 30.89 -25.04
CA SER A 169 13.63 30.25 -25.00
C SER A 169 14.65 31.16 -24.31
N TYR A 170 15.38 30.60 -23.35
CA TYR A 170 16.42 31.30 -22.62
C TYR A 170 17.43 30.29 -22.12
N THR A 171 18.70 30.47 -22.48
CA THR A 171 19.80 29.64 -21.98
C THR A 171 20.60 30.46 -20.97
N MET A 172 20.64 29.96 -19.74
CA MET A 172 21.42 30.56 -18.66
C MET A 172 22.92 30.46 -18.98
N PRO A 173 23.70 31.55 -18.81
CA PRO A 173 25.15 31.50 -18.97
C PRO A 173 25.80 30.41 -18.09
N ALA A 174 26.74 29.64 -18.66
CA ALA A 174 27.32 28.46 -18.00
C ALA A 174 28.04 28.80 -16.68
N ASP A 175 28.65 29.99 -16.57
CA ASP A 175 29.28 30.51 -15.36
C ASP A 175 28.26 30.78 -14.23
N LYS A 176 27.00 31.02 -14.58
CA LYS A 176 25.90 31.22 -13.63
C LYS A 176 25.11 29.95 -13.36
N ASN A 177 25.08 29.01 -14.31
CA ASN A 177 24.35 27.75 -14.21
C ASN A 177 25.16 26.67 -13.47
N THR A 178 25.53 26.93 -12.21
CA THR A 178 26.34 26.02 -11.39
C THR A 178 25.56 25.52 -10.17
N THR A 179 25.87 24.33 -9.69
CA THR A 179 25.29 23.77 -8.45
C THR A 179 25.64 24.60 -7.21
N VAL A 180 26.79 25.29 -7.23
CA VAL A 180 27.23 26.19 -6.15
C VAL A 180 26.38 27.45 -6.09
N ALA A 181 25.95 27.98 -7.25
CA ALA A 181 25.14 29.19 -7.34
C ALA A 181 23.68 29.00 -6.86
N TYR A 182 23.16 27.76 -6.90
CA TYR A 182 21.76 27.43 -6.58
C TYR A 182 21.61 26.53 -5.34
N HIS A 183 22.19 26.91 -4.19
CA HIS A 183 21.88 26.33 -2.87
C HIS A 183 22.38 24.90 -2.52
N ALA A 184 23.67 24.58 -2.73
CA ALA A 184 24.30 23.40 -2.11
C ALA A 184 25.17 23.68 -0.84
N PRO A 185 25.93 24.79 -0.72
CA PRO A 185 26.88 24.95 0.39
C PRO A 185 26.26 25.46 1.70
N THR A 186 25.13 26.16 1.65
CA THR A 186 24.71 27.06 2.75
C THR A 186 23.72 26.46 3.76
N HIS A 187 23.18 25.27 3.52
CA HIS A 187 22.15 24.63 4.39
C HIS A 187 22.48 23.19 4.84
N GLY A 188 23.75 22.78 4.79
CA GLY A 188 24.21 21.61 5.56
C GLY A 188 24.25 21.93 7.06
N ALA A 189 24.16 20.90 7.91
CA ALA A 189 24.33 21.06 9.35
C ALA A 189 25.64 21.83 9.63
N LYS A 190 25.53 23.01 10.24
CA LYS A 190 26.72 23.72 10.72
C LYS A 190 27.43 22.77 11.71
N PRO A 191 28.77 22.60 11.62
CA PRO A 191 29.49 21.86 12.63
C PRO A 191 29.18 22.46 14.01
N ALA A 192 29.12 21.61 15.02
CA ALA A 192 28.95 22.06 16.41
C ALA A 192 30.10 22.99 16.84
N ASP A 193 31.25 22.92 16.16
CA ASP A 193 32.40 23.80 16.34
C ASP A 193 32.49 24.84 15.21
N PRO A 194 32.31 26.14 15.49
CA PRO A 194 32.41 27.22 14.50
C PRO A 194 33.85 27.47 13.99
N ASN A 195 34.88 26.82 14.54
CA ASN A 195 36.28 27.00 14.14
C ASN A 195 36.85 25.82 13.32
N ALA A 196 36.05 24.80 13.01
CA ALA A 196 36.50 23.70 12.15
C ALA A 196 36.63 24.19 10.70
N ASP A 197 37.86 24.39 10.23
CA ASP A 197 38.14 24.64 8.83
C ASP A 197 37.66 23.46 7.98
N TRP A 198 36.79 23.75 7.02
CA TRP A 198 36.26 22.82 6.03
C TRP A 198 37.34 22.38 5.05
N TYR A 199 38.36 21.65 5.51
CA TYR A 199 39.25 20.94 4.60
C TYR A 199 38.49 19.72 4.04
N GLY A 200 37.94 19.88 2.84
CA GLY A 200 37.52 18.72 2.01
C GLY A 200 36.04 18.57 1.68
N GLU A 201 35.22 19.63 1.68
CA GLU A 201 33.86 19.51 1.14
C GLU A 201 33.90 19.30 -0.38
N SER A 202 33.98 18.03 -0.81
CA SER A 202 33.76 17.66 -2.21
C SER A 202 32.46 16.87 -2.28
N THR A 203 31.43 17.50 -2.84
CA THR A 203 30.31 16.75 -3.40
C THR A 203 30.84 16.13 -4.68
N ARG A 204 30.99 14.81 -4.70
CA ARG A 204 31.53 14.09 -5.86
C ARG A 204 30.64 12.93 -6.24
N TRP A 205 30.53 12.72 -7.54
CA TRP A 205 30.00 11.48 -8.08
C TRP A 205 31.07 10.40 -7.91
N VAL A 206 30.73 9.34 -7.18
CA VAL A 206 31.63 8.21 -6.95
C VAL A 206 31.52 7.17 -8.07
N ASP A 207 30.41 7.21 -8.82
CA ASP A 207 29.98 6.16 -9.75
C ASP A 207 29.90 6.66 -11.21
N THR A 208 30.88 7.47 -11.66
CA THR A 208 30.83 8.14 -12.97
C THR A 208 30.76 7.16 -14.14
N GLU A 209 31.55 6.07 -14.11
CA GLU A 209 31.50 5.02 -15.15
C GLU A 209 30.10 4.38 -15.23
N ARG A 210 29.50 4.08 -14.08
CA ARG A 210 28.16 3.50 -13.99
C ARG A 210 27.09 4.46 -14.51
N ARG A 211 27.19 5.76 -14.21
CA ARG A 211 26.28 6.78 -14.75
C ARG A 211 26.39 6.89 -16.27
N GLY A 212 27.60 6.82 -16.82
CA GLY A 212 27.82 6.79 -18.27
C GLY A 212 27.15 5.58 -18.93
N ALA A 213 27.37 4.38 -18.38
CA ALA A 213 26.73 3.15 -18.88
C ALA A 213 25.19 3.21 -18.79
N ALA A 214 24.64 3.79 -17.71
CA ALA A 214 23.20 3.99 -17.58
C ALA A 214 22.63 4.92 -18.67
N LEU A 215 23.32 6.02 -19.01
CA LEU A 215 22.92 6.90 -20.12
C LEU A 215 22.96 6.17 -21.46
N GLU A 216 24.02 5.40 -21.75
CA GLU A 216 24.12 4.64 -22.99
C GLU A 216 22.94 3.67 -23.17
N ILE A 217 22.59 2.93 -22.10
CA ILE A 217 21.42 2.03 -22.10
C ILE A 217 20.13 2.82 -22.29
N ALA A 218 19.97 3.95 -21.59
CA ALA A 218 18.79 4.79 -21.69
C ALA A 218 18.58 5.30 -23.12
N TYR A 219 19.64 5.78 -23.79
CA TYR A 219 19.59 6.21 -25.19
C TYR A 219 19.21 5.05 -26.13
N MET A 220 19.78 3.86 -25.94
CA MET A 220 19.42 2.69 -26.75
C MET A 220 17.95 2.29 -26.59
N LEU A 221 17.41 2.34 -25.37
CA LEU A 221 16.03 1.98 -25.09
C LEU A 221 15.05 3.06 -25.55
N LYS A 222 15.44 4.33 -25.47
CA LYS A 222 14.61 5.47 -25.89
C LYS A 222 14.20 5.40 -27.37
N GLU A 223 15.04 4.84 -28.24
CA GLU A 223 14.71 4.62 -29.66
C GLU A 223 13.57 3.59 -29.89
N LYS A 224 13.20 2.83 -28.85
CA LYS A 224 12.11 1.86 -28.90
C LYS A 224 10.77 2.49 -28.53
N SER A 225 9.68 1.86 -28.98
CA SER A 225 8.33 2.22 -28.53
C SER A 225 8.16 1.96 -27.02
N LEU A 226 7.24 2.67 -26.37
CA LEU A 226 7.02 2.54 -24.93
C LEU A 226 6.74 1.07 -24.49
N PRO A 227 5.90 0.27 -25.20
CA PRO A 227 5.72 -1.13 -24.85
C PRO A 227 7.00 -1.97 -24.96
N GLU A 228 7.82 -1.73 -25.99
CA GLU A 228 9.11 -2.43 -26.16
C GLU A 228 10.12 -2.05 -25.08
N ARG A 229 10.10 -0.79 -24.60
CA ARG A 229 10.91 -0.35 -23.45
C ARG A 229 10.52 -1.12 -22.19
N LYS A 230 9.21 -1.20 -21.88
CA LYS A 230 8.70 -1.94 -20.71
C LYS A 230 9.15 -3.40 -20.73
N VAL A 231 9.01 -4.08 -21.88
CA VAL A 231 9.45 -5.48 -22.05
C VAL A 231 10.96 -5.61 -21.85
N ALA A 232 11.75 -4.71 -22.45
CA ALA A 232 13.20 -4.74 -22.30
C ALA A 232 13.64 -4.51 -20.83
N ILE A 233 12.99 -3.60 -20.11
CA ILE A 233 13.25 -3.36 -18.67
C ILE A 233 12.93 -4.63 -17.87
N ALA A 234 11.75 -5.21 -18.06
CA ALA A 234 11.34 -6.42 -17.36
C ALA A 234 12.29 -7.61 -17.64
N ASP A 235 12.78 -7.75 -18.88
CA ASP A 235 13.75 -8.78 -19.24
C ASP A 235 15.11 -8.57 -18.58
N ILE A 236 15.57 -7.32 -18.45
CA ILE A 236 16.81 -6.97 -17.76
C ILE A 236 16.70 -7.33 -16.26
N GLU A 237 15.58 -6.99 -15.64
CA GLU A 237 15.31 -7.27 -14.23
C GLU A 237 15.19 -8.76 -13.90
N LYS A 238 14.59 -9.53 -14.81
CA LYS A 238 14.51 -10.99 -14.67
C LYS A 238 15.90 -11.65 -14.58
N ASN A 239 16.92 -11.01 -15.13
CA ASN A 239 18.31 -11.48 -15.07
C ASN A 239 19.08 -10.96 -13.84
N GLY A 240 18.40 -10.31 -12.89
CA GLY A 240 19.01 -9.75 -11.68
C GLY A 240 19.83 -8.47 -11.91
N ALA A 241 19.74 -7.89 -13.11
CA ALA A 241 20.30 -6.58 -13.43
C ALA A 241 19.22 -5.51 -13.32
N SER A 242 19.58 -4.26 -13.08
CA SER A 242 18.64 -3.14 -13.22
C SER A 242 19.15 -2.22 -14.30
N VAL A 243 18.25 -1.68 -15.12
CA VAL A 243 18.58 -0.59 -16.07
C VAL A 243 19.26 0.58 -15.35
N PHE A 244 18.97 0.73 -14.06
CA PHE A 244 19.47 1.81 -13.21
C PHE A 244 20.59 1.37 -12.25
N ASN A 245 20.91 0.08 -12.23
CA ASN A 245 22.08 -0.45 -11.55
C ASN A 245 22.71 -1.54 -12.42
N PRO A 246 23.33 -1.17 -13.55
CA PRO A 246 24.09 -2.13 -14.32
C PRO A 246 25.23 -2.62 -13.42
N LEU A 247 25.23 -3.92 -13.09
CA LEU A 247 26.21 -4.53 -12.21
C LEU A 247 27.63 -4.16 -12.69
N GLY A 248 28.34 -3.41 -11.84
CA GLY A 248 29.70 -2.97 -12.14
C GLY A 248 30.60 -4.16 -12.44
N LYS A 249 31.20 -4.19 -13.64
CA LYS A 249 32.18 -5.18 -14.08
C LYS A 249 31.82 -6.65 -13.78
N ALA A 250 30.59 -7.07 -14.05
CA ALA A 250 30.49 -8.35 -14.75
C ALA A 250 31.24 -8.10 -16.06
N THR A 251 32.33 -8.83 -16.31
CA THR A 251 33.04 -8.78 -17.58
C THR A 251 32.03 -9.03 -18.69
N MET A 252 31.55 -7.95 -19.31
CA MET A 252 31.10 -8.01 -20.68
C MET A 252 32.28 -8.59 -21.45
N PRO A 253 32.09 -9.70 -22.20
CA PRO A 253 33.20 -10.35 -22.88
C PRO A 253 33.94 -9.30 -23.74
N GLU A 254 35.22 -9.10 -23.44
CA GLU A 254 36.04 -8.14 -24.17
C GLU A 254 36.10 -8.53 -25.66
N PRO A 255 36.01 -7.54 -26.56
CA PRO A 255 35.86 -7.76 -27.98
C PRO A 255 37.19 -8.13 -28.63
N GLU A 256 37.32 -9.36 -29.14
CA GLU A 256 38.26 -9.59 -30.23
C GLU A 256 37.70 -8.92 -31.51
N SER A 257 38.59 -8.18 -32.15
CA SER A 257 38.34 -7.24 -33.23
C SER A 257 37.52 -7.79 -34.40
N SER A 258 36.67 -6.90 -34.93
CA SER A 258 36.12 -6.82 -36.29
C SER A 258 34.63 -7.15 -36.47
N SER A 259 33.89 -6.09 -36.84
CA SER A 259 32.57 -6.05 -37.49
C SER A 259 31.37 -6.75 -36.81
N LEU A 260 30.46 -5.92 -36.30
CA LEU A 260 28.99 -6.08 -36.40
C LEU A 260 28.36 -7.43 -35.95
N PRO A 261 28.37 -7.83 -34.65
CA PRO A 261 27.42 -8.87 -34.20
C PRO A 261 26.62 -8.62 -32.91
N TRP A 262 26.90 -7.62 -32.07
CA TRP A 262 26.17 -7.49 -30.78
C TRP A 262 24.72 -7.04 -30.95
N ILE A 263 24.45 -6.20 -31.97
CA ILE A 263 23.09 -5.86 -32.42
C ILE A 263 22.34 -7.13 -32.87
N VAL A 264 23.03 -8.11 -33.46
CA VAL A 264 22.43 -9.41 -33.83
C VAL A 264 22.29 -10.34 -32.63
N ALA A 265 23.10 -10.25 -31.57
CA ALA A 265 22.94 -11.12 -30.39
C ALA A 265 21.76 -10.69 -29.49
N ILE A 266 21.55 -9.38 -29.30
CA ILE A 266 20.37 -8.83 -28.62
C ILE A 266 19.13 -9.00 -29.53
N LEU A 267 19.24 -8.81 -30.85
CA LEU A 267 18.14 -9.07 -31.78
C LEU A 267 17.88 -10.56 -32.06
N ALA A 268 18.83 -11.47 -31.87
CA ALA A 268 18.63 -12.92 -32.02
C ALA A 268 18.06 -13.57 -30.75
N SER A 269 18.30 -13.00 -29.57
CA SER A 269 17.55 -13.36 -28.36
C SER A 269 16.11 -12.83 -28.40
N LEU A 270 15.90 -11.64 -28.99
CA LEU A 270 14.56 -11.14 -29.34
C LEU A 270 13.90 -11.91 -30.50
N GLY A 271 14.68 -12.41 -31.48
CA GLY A 271 14.20 -13.16 -32.65
C GLY A 271 13.93 -14.65 -32.41
N ALA A 272 14.67 -15.30 -31.52
CA ALA A 272 14.46 -16.71 -31.15
C ALA A 272 13.19 -16.92 -30.30
N LEU A 273 12.75 -15.90 -29.55
CA LEU A 273 11.53 -15.94 -28.74
C LEU A 273 10.25 -15.72 -29.57
N GLY A 274 10.32 -14.95 -30.66
CA GLY A 274 9.22 -14.84 -31.63
C GLY A 274 8.89 -16.16 -32.34
N ILE A 275 9.87 -17.06 -32.49
CA ILE A 275 9.66 -18.41 -33.05
C ILE A 275 9.22 -19.39 -31.94
N GLY A 276 9.71 -19.23 -30.70
CA GLY A 276 9.32 -20.06 -29.55
C GLY A 276 7.85 -19.93 -29.13
N VAL A 277 7.29 -18.72 -29.17
CA VAL A 277 5.86 -18.47 -28.85
C VAL A 277 4.93 -19.03 -29.94
N GLY A 278 5.33 -18.99 -31.21
CA GLY A 278 4.57 -19.56 -32.32
C GLY A 278 4.55 -21.10 -32.35
N VAL A 279 5.59 -21.76 -31.84
CA VAL A 279 5.68 -23.23 -31.78
C VAL A 279 5.07 -23.79 -30.49
N GLY A 280 5.15 -23.06 -29.36
CA GLY A 280 4.50 -23.43 -28.09
C GLY A 280 2.97 -23.42 -28.14
N TYR A 281 2.37 -22.52 -28.91
CA TYR A 281 0.91 -22.44 -29.08
C TYR A 281 0.34 -23.59 -29.93
N ARG A 282 1.14 -24.22 -30.80
CA ARG A 282 0.70 -25.37 -31.62
C ARG A 282 0.90 -26.73 -30.98
N LEU A 283 1.77 -26.88 -29.98
CA LEU A 283 2.03 -28.17 -29.34
C LEU A 283 1.19 -28.43 -28.07
N ARG A 284 0.53 -27.41 -27.49
CA ARG A 284 -0.30 -27.58 -26.29
C ARG A 284 -1.70 -28.18 -26.55
N LYS A 285 -2.06 -28.46 -27.82
CA LYS A 285 -3.36 -29.08 -28.18
C LYS A 285 -3.33 -30.61 -28.26
N ARG A 286 -2.19 -31.28 -28.03
CA ARG A 286 -2.08 -32.75 -28.09
C ARG A 286 -1.01 -33.29 -27.15
N SER A 287 -1.33 -33.50 -25.87
CA SER A 287 -0.94 -34.68 -25.07
C SER A 287 -1.26 -34.45 -23.59
N GLY A 288 -2.15 -35.28 -23.05
CA GLY A 288 -2.25 -35.49 -21.61
C GLY A 288 -1.17 -36.47 -21.19
N ALA A 289 -0.29 -36.04 -20.28
CA ALA A 289 0.53 -36.94 -19.48
C ALA A 289 1.04 -36.19 -18.24
N ALA A 290 0.73 -36.76 -17.08
CA ALA A 290 1.19 -36.32 -15.77
C ALA A 290 2.69 -36.56 -15.60
N LEU A 291 3.38 -35.67 -14.87
CA LEU A 291 4.72 -35.92 -14.39
C LEU A 291 4.80 -35.52 -12.91
N VAL A 292 4.88 -36.56 -12.06
CA VAL A 292 5.01 -36.50 -10.61
C VAL A 292 6.49 -36.31 -10.26
N LEU A 293 6.79 -35.31 -9.44
CA LEU A 293 8.10 -35.12 -8.80
C LEU A 293 8.00 -35.53 -7.32
N LEU A 294 8.85 -36.48 -6.94
CA LEU A 294 9.11 -36.89 -5.56
C LEU A 294 10.25 -36.03 -5.00
N ALA A 295 10.02 -35.37 -3.87
CA ALA A 295 11.09 -34.93 -2.97
C ALA A 295 10.61 -34.94 -1.52
N ILE A 296 11.51 -35.45 -0.68
CA ILE A 296 11.32 -35.94 0.69
C ILE A 296 11.75 -34.85 1.69
N GLY A 297 11.01 -34.72 2.79
CA GLY A 297 11.60 -34.54 4.13
C GLY A 297 11.33 -33.22 4.86
N GLY A 298 10.75 -33.33 6.07
CA GLY A 298 10.87 -32.31 7.13
C GLY A 298 9.59 -32.07 7.94
N THR A 299 9.29 -32.95 8.91
CA THR A 299 8.15 -32.84 9.83
C THR A 299 8.41 -31.88 10.99
N PHE A 300 7.61 -30.81 11.08
CA PHE A 300 7.26 -30.13 12.33
C PHE A 300 5.77 -30.42 12.61
N ALA A 301 5.47 -31.07 13.73
CA ALA A 301 4.11 -31.43 14.12
C ALA A 301 3.43 -30.24 14.81
N PHE A 302 2.65 -29.48 14.06
CA PHE A 302 1.49 -28.76 14.59
C PHE A 302 0.27 -29.68 14.44
N ALA A 303 -0.53 -29.82 15.51
CA ALA A 303 -1.81 -30.51 15.46
C ALA A 303 -2.81 -29.65 14.67
N GLY A 304 -2.66 -29.61 13.35
CA GLY A 304 -3.64 -29.07 12.40
C GLY A 304 -4.51 -30.21 11.89
N SER A 305 -5.82 -30.01 11.86
CA SER A 305 -6.76 -30.85 11.13
C SER A 305 -6.28 -31.05 9.69
N ASP A 306 -6.06 -32.29 9.26
CA ASP A 306 -5.67 -32.66 7.90
C ASP A 306 -6.72 -32.18 6.87
N VAL A 307 -6.57 -30.95 6.37
CA VAL A 307 -7.27 -30.49 5.17
C VAL A 307 -6.58 -31.13 3.98
N SER A 308 -7.04 -32.33 3.63
CA SER A 308 -6.48 -33.14 2.56
C SER A 308 -6.42 -32.36 1.23
N ALA A 309 -5.30 -32.50 0.49
CA ALA A 309 -5.08 -31.90 -0.84
C ALA A 309 -6.11 -32.31 -1.92
N SER A 310 -7.09 -33.15 -1.54
CA SER A 310 -8.30 -33.52 -2.29
C SER A 310 -9.31 -32.38 -2.46
N ASP A 311 -9.14 -31.24 -1.79
CA ASP A 311 -10.09 -30.11 -1.90
C ASP A 311 -9.77 -29.16 -3.08
N LYS A 312 -8.92 -29.59 -4.03
CA LYS A 312 -8.61 -28.84 -5.25
C LYS A 312 -9.76 -28.90 -6.25
N ALA A 313 -10.10 -27.71 -6.77
CA ALA A 313 -11.01 -27.36 -7.87
C ALA A 313 -12.31 -28.21 -7.99
N PRO A 314 -13.50 -27.60 -7.91
CA PRO A 314 -14.76 -28.33 -8.07
C PRO A 314 -14.80 -29.08 -9.41
N THR A 315 -15.21 -30.36 -9.37
CA THR A 315 -15.27 -31.27 -10.52
C THR A 315 -16.42 -30.99 -11.50
N VAL A 316 -17.30 -30.05 -11.17
CA VAL A 316 -18.42 -29.65 -12.04
C VAL A 316 -17.94 -28.51 -12.94
N GLU A 317 -17.89 -28.76 -14.24
CA GLU A 317 -17.61 -27.71 -15.22
C GLU A 317 -18.72 -26.64 -15.15
N PRO A 318 -18.36 -25.35 -15.06
CA PRO A 318 -19.34 -24.26 -15.09
C PRO A 318 -20.08 -24.24 -16.44
N ASP A 319 -21.36 -23.83 -16.41
CA ASP A 319 -22.12 -23.65 -17.65
C ASP A 319 -21.57 -22.48 -18.50
N ALA A 320 -21.89 -22.50 -19.80
CA ALA A 320 -21.34 -21.55 -20.77
C ALA A 320 -21.65 -20.08 -20.44
N GLU A 321 -22.79 -19.81 -19.81
CA GLU A 321 -23.18 -18.48 -19.36
C GLU A 321 -22.28 -18.00 -18.22
N THR A 322 -22.04 -18.86 -17.22
CA THR A 322 -21.11 -18.59 -16.12
C THR A 322 -19.69 -18.35 -16.63
N VAL A 323 -19.21 -19.14 -17.60
CA VAL A 323 -17.89 -18.93 -18.22
C VAL A 323 -17.79 -17.56 -18.88
N SER A 324 -18.81 -17.18 -19.67
CA SER A 324 -18.86 -15.86 -20.33
C SER A 324 -18.86 -14.70 -19.32
N LEU A 325 -19.55 -14.84 -18.19
CA LEU A 325 -19.54 -13.83 -17.13
C LEU A 325 -18.19 -13.75 -16.40
N ILE A 326 -17.51 -14.89 -16.20
CA ILE A 326 -16.17 -14.90 -15.61
C ILE A 326 -15.16 -14.21 -16.54
N GLU A 327 -15.26 -14.44 -17.85
CA GLU A 327 -14.43 -13.73 -18.84
C GLU A 327 -14.63 -12.22 -18.77
N GLN A 328 -15.84 -11.74 -18.46
CA GLN A 328 -16.13 -10.32 -18.28
C GLN A 328 -15.51 -9.70 -17.02
N LEU A 329 -15.05 -10.51 -16.04
CA LEU A 329 -14.35 -9.99 -14.85
C LEU A 329 -12.97 -9.41 -15.18
N HIS A 330 -12.40 -9.74 -16.36
CA HIS A 330 -11.16 -9.16 -16.85
C HIS A 330 -11.33 -7.79 -17.50
N ASP A 331 -12.57 -7.33 -17.71
CA ASP A 331 -12.87 -6.02 -18.29
C ASP A 331 -13.38 -5.07 -17.19
N PRO A 332 -12.60 -4.04 -16.77
CA PRO A 332 -12.98 -3.15 -15.68
C PRO A 332 -14.35 -2.48 -15.86
N ALA A 333 -14.76 -2.21 -17.10
CA ALA A 333 -16.05 -1.59 -17.38
C ALA A 333 -17.24 -2.55 -17.20
N LYS A 334 -17.00 -3.87 -17.29
CA LYS A 334 -18.04 -4.90 -17.19
C LYS A 334 -18.00 -5.69 -15.88
N ALA A 335 -16.85 -5.74 -15.22
CA ALA A 335 -16.61 -6.57 -14.05
C ALA A 335 -17.61 -6.33 -12.90
N PRO A 336 -18.02 -5.09 -12.56
CA PRO A 336 -19.05 -4.88 -11.53
C PRO A 336 -20.39 -5.52 -11.89
N ALA A 337 -20.87 -5.32 -13.11
CA ALA A 337 -22.16 -5.86 -13.57
C ALA A 337 -22.12 -7.39 -13.74
N ALA A 338 -20.99 -7.94 -14.19
CA ALA A 338 -20.78 -9.37 -14.27
C ALA A 338 -20.73 -10.01 -12.87
N THR A 339 -20.09 -9.35 -11.91
CA THR A 339 -20.07 -9.77 -10.48
C THR A 339 -21.50 -9.84 -9.92
N ASP A 340 -22.33 -8.82 -10.16
CA ASP A 340 -23.73 -8.80 -9.72
C ASP A 340 -24.52 -9.99 -10.32
N GLN A 341 -24.33 -10.27 -11.61
CA GLN A 341 -25.01 -11.38 -12.30
C GLN A 341 -24.53 -12.76 -11.81
N LEU A 342 -23.22 -12.92 -11.59
CA LEU A 342 -22.64 -14.15 -11.03
C LEU A 342 -23.16 -14.38 -9.60
N ALA A 343 -23.28 -13.33 -8.79
CA ALA A 343 -23.87 -13.43 -7.46
C ALA A 343 -25.36 -13.81 -7.52
N ALA A 344 -26.13 -13.22 -8.44
CA ALA A 344 -27.54 -13.53 -8.65
C ALA A 344 -27.77 -14.98 -9.12
N ASN A 345 -26.83 -15.55 -9.88
CA ASN A 345 -26.86 -16.96 -10.30
C ASN A 345 -26.58 -17.94 -9.13
N GLY A 346 -26.07 -17.44 -8.00
CA GLY A 346 -25.91 -18.19 -6.76
C GLY A 346 -24.99 -19.40 -6.90
N LYS A 347 -25.43 -20.54 -6.37
CA LYS A 347 -24.61 -21.77 -6.31
C LYS A 347 -24.13 -22.28 -7.67
N ARG A 348 -24.81 -21.93 -8.77
CA ARG A 348 -24.42 -22.34 -10.13
C ARG A 348 -23.08 -21.74 -10.55
N SER A 349 -22.77 -20.53 -10.10
CA SER A 349 -21.54 -19.83 -10.48
C SER A 349 -20.35 -20.14 -9.58
N VAL A 350 -20.58 -20.75 -8.40
CA VAL A 350 -19.53 -21.05 -7.42
C VAL A 350 -18.37 -21.85 -8.01
N PRO A 351 -18.56 -22.93 -8.82
CA PRO A 351 -17.44 -23.69 -9.35
C PRO A 351 -16.47 -22.86 -10.19
N GLY A 352 -17.00 -22.04 -11.09
CA GLY A 352 -16.20 -21.17 -11.94
C GLY A 352 -15.53 -20.04 -11.15
N LEU A 353 -16.26 -19.41 -10.23
CA LEU A 353 -15.72 -18.34 -9.37
C LEU A 353 -14.57 -18.83 -8.48
N ILE A 354 -14.67 -20.04 -7.93
CA ILE A 354 -13.56 -20.66 -7.18
C ILE A 354 -12.38 -20.96 -8.10
N GLY A 355 -12.64 -21.41 -9.33
CA GLY A 355 -11.61 -21.58 -10.35
C GLY A 355 -10.83 -20.28 -10.60
N GLU A 356 -11.54 -19.17 -10.82
CA GLU A 356 -10.92 -17.87 -11.05
C GLU A 356 -10.19 -17.34 -9.82
N ALA A 357 -10.82 -17.39 -8.63
CA ALA A 357 -10.21 -16.91 -7.38
C ALA A 357 -8.91 -17.65 -7.01
N PHE A 358 -8.81 -18.95 -7.30
CA PHE A 358 -7.61 -19.75 -7.00
C PHE A 358 -6.60 -19.81 -8.16
N GLY A 359 -7.05 -19.74 -9.40
CA GLY A 359 -6.25 -20.06 -10.58
C GLY A 359 -6.08 -18.92 -11.58
N GLY A 360 -6.84 -17.84 -11.43
CA GLY A 360 -6.80 -16.68 -12.32
C GLY A 360 -5.42 -16.06 -12.38
N SER A 361 -5.02 -15.60 -13.57
CA SER A 361 -3.74 -14.89 -13.74
C SER A 361 -3.88 -13.38 -13.53
N ASP A 362 -5.10 -12.85 -13.63
CA ASP A 362 -5.38 -11.44 -13.44
C ASP A 362 -5.88 -11.17 -12.02
N LEU A 363 -5.21 -10.25 -11.33
CA LEU A 363 -5.47 -9.92 -9.95
C LEU A 363 -6.84 -9.25 -9.75
N ALA A 364 -7.28 -8.42 -10.71
CA ALA A 364 -8.57 -7.75 -10.64
C ALA A 364 -9.72 -8.77 -10.79
N ALA A 365 -9.65 -9.66 -11.79
CA ALA A 365 -10.63 -10.73 -11.97
C ALA A 365 -10.71 -11.66 -10.74
N GLN A 366 -9.58 -12.03 -10.12
CA GLN A 366 -9.55 -12.76 -8.85
C GLN A 366 -10.31 -12.02 -7.74
N GLY A 367 -10.05 -10.72 -7.58
CA GLY A 367 -10.70 -9.89 -6.56
C GLY A 367 -12.21 -9.78 -6.77
N TRP A 368 -12.66 -9.56 -8.01
CA TRP A 368 -14.09 -9.56 -8.35
C TRP A 368 -14.74 -10.91 -8.14
N ALA A 369 -14.07 -12.02 -8.48
CA ALA A 369 -14.58 -13.35 -8.22
C ALA A 369 -14.77 -13.60 -6.72
N ILE A 370 -13.84 -13.14 -5.88
CA ILE A 370 -13.95 -13.19 -4.41
C ILE A 370 -15.10 -12.31 -3.91
N ALA A 371 -15.30 -11.12 -4.49
CA ALA A 371 -16.43 -10.25 -4.16
C ALA A 371 -17.78 -10.91 -4.49
N ALA A 372 -17.90 -11.56 -5.66
CA ALA A 372 -19.10 -12.33 -6.03
C ALA A 372 -19.35 -13.50 -5.06
N LEU A 373 -18.30 -14.26 -4.71
CA LEU A 373 -18.39 -15.35 -3.71
C LEU A 373 -18.88 -14.84 -2.34
N SER A 374 -18.44 -13.65 -1.91
CA SER A 374 -18.89 -13.05 -0.65
C SER A 374 -20.39 -12.77 -0.60
N GLU A 375 -21.02 -12.56 -1.75
CA GLU A 375 -22.45 -12.26 -1.88
C GLU A 375 -23.29 -13.53 -2.02
N ILE A 376 -22.74 -14.56 -2.66
CA ILE A 376 -23.36 -15.89 -2.71
C ILE A 376 -23.39 -16.53 -1.32
N GLY A 377 -22.26 -16.46 -0.60
CA GLY A 377 -22.09 -17.06 0.73
C GLY A 377 -22.32 -18.58 0.77
N GLY A 378 -22.62 -19.09 1.97
CA GLY A 378 -22.82 -20.51 2.23
C GLY A 378 -21.57 -21.24 2.72
N GLU A 379 -21.77 -22.37 3.40
CA GLU A 379 -20.71 -23.12 4.10
C GLU A 379 -19.60 -23.61 3.14
N ASP A 380 -19.96 -24.08 1.95
CA ASP A 380 -18.98 -24.49 0.94
C ASP A 380 -18.10 -23.33 0.46
N VAL A 381 -18.69 -22.15 0.27
CA VAL A 381 -17.96 -20.94 -0.12
C VAL A 381 -17.07 -20.48 1.03
N ASP A 382 -17.58 -20.44 2.26
CA ASP A 382 -16.79 -20.05 3.44
C ASP A 382 -15.58 -20.97 3.62
N ARG A 383 -15.77 -22.29 3.51
CA ARG A 383 -14.69 -23.28 3.58
C ARG A 383 -13.62 -23.03 2.51
N LYS A 384 -14.01 -22.75 1.27
CA LYS A 384 -13.04 -22.48 0.18
C LYS A 384 -12.33 -21.14 0.34
N LEU A 385 -13.03 -20.08 0.73
CA LEU A 385 -12.39 -18.81 1.11
C LEU A 385 -11.47 -19.00 2.33
N GLY A 386 -11.85 -19.94 3.20
CA GLY A 386 -11.08 -20.45 4.34
C GLY A 386 -9.69 -20.95 3.93
N VAL A 387 -9.67 -21.80 2.91
CA VAL A 387 -8.42 -22.28 2.30
C VAL A 387 -7.66 -21.11 1.63
N LEU A 388 -8.36 -20.25 0.90
CA LEU A 388 -7.72 -19.18 0.12
C LEU A 388 -6.98 -18.16 0.99
N HIS A 389 -7.58 -17.68 2.09
CA HIS A 389 -6.91 -16.70 2.97
C HIS A 389 -5.75 -17.32 3.79
N SER A 390 -5.74 -18.64 3.95
CA SER A 390 -4.66 -19.38 4.62
C SER A 390 -3.52 -19.78 3.68
N ASP A 391 -3.72 -19.66 2.36
CA ASP A 391 -2.73 -20.06 1.36
C ASP A 391 -1.62 -19.01 1.22
N MET A 392 -0.47 -19.27 1.87
CA MET A 392 0.71 -18.41 1.83
C MET A 392 1.35 -18.26 0.44
N SER A 393 0.95 -19.08 -0.55
CA SER A 393 1.41 -18.90 -1.94
C SER A 393 0.67 -17.77 -2.66
N LYS A 394 -0.46 -17.31 -2.10
CA LYS A 394 -1.23 -16.17 -2.61
C LYS A 394 -0.68 -14.86 -2.07
N SER A 395 -0.88 -13.80 -2.84
CA SER A 395 -0.52 -12.45 -2.39
C SER A 395 -1.31 -12.08 -1.13
N GLU A 396 -0.71 -11.26 -0.27
CA GLU A 396 -1.35 -10.78 0.96
C GLU A 396 -2.67 -10.05 0.66
N LEU A 397 -2.76 -9.35 -0.48
CA LEU A 397 -3.98 -8.69 -0.95
C LEU A 397 -5.12 -9.68 -1.22
N VAL A 398 -4.86 -10.74 -2.00
CA VAL A 398 -5.88 -11.78 -2.31
C VAL A 398 -6.34 -12.48 -1.03
N ARG A 399 -5.41 -12.78 -0.13
CA ARG A 399 -5.73 -13.40 1.16
C ARG A 399 -6.60 -12.48 2.02
N THR A 400 -6.29 -11.20 2.05
CA THR A 400 -7.07 -10.17 2.77
C THR A 400 -8.47 -10.04 2.19
N TRP A 401 -8.62 -10.02 0.86
CA TRP A 401 -9.93 -10.05 0.20
C TRP A 401 -10.73 -11.30 0.55
N ALA A 402 -10.11 -12.47 0.53
CA ALA A 402 -10.76 -13.71 0.88
C ALA A 402 -11.25 -13.72 2.34
N ALA A 403 -10.44 -13.22 3.29
CA ALA A 403 -10.85 -13.09 4.68
C ALA A 403 -12.00 -12.09 4.85
N ALA A 404 -11.95 -10.93 4.18
CA ALA A 404 -13.03 -9.95 4.19
C ALA A 404 -14.33 -10.50 3.59
N ALA A 405 -14.23 -11.30 2.52
CA ALA A 405 -15.37 -11.98 1.93
C ALA A 405 -16.06 -12.94 2.92
N ARG A 406 -15.29 -13.68 3.73
CA ARG A 406 -15.84 -14.53 4.81
C ARG A 406 -16.57 -13.71 5.86
N ILE A 407 -15.94 -12.61 6.33
CA ILE A 407 -16.55 -11.69 7.31
C ILE A 407 -17.87 -11.12 6.78
N ARG A 408 -17.90 -10.72 5.51
CA ARG A 408 -19.11 -10.19 4.86
C ARG A 408 -20.22 -11.23 4.75
N ALA A 409 -19.87 -12.47 4.40
CA ALA A 409 -20.82 -13.56 4.16
C ALA A 409 -21.43 -14.15 5.45
N THR A 410 -20.72 -14.14 6.57
CA THR A 410 -21.22 -14.72 7.82
C THR A 410 -22.12 -13.75 8.60
N ASN A 411 -23.21 -14.27 9.17
CA ASN A 411 -24.02 -13.53 10.16
C ASN A 411 -23.94 -14.14 11.56
N ASP A 412 -23.18 -15.23 11.72
CA ASP A 412 -23.05 -15.92 12.98
C ASP A 412 -22.04 -15.19 13.89
N PRO A 413 -22.44 -14.72 15.08
CA PRO A 413 -21.54 -14.02 16.01
C PRO A 413 -20.35 -14.87 16.46
N ALA A 414 -20.49 -16.20 16.56
CA ALA A 414 -19.39 -17.07 16.94
C ALA A 414 -18.33 -17.12 15.83
N THR A 415 -18.75 -17.36 14.59
CA THR A 415 -17.87 -17.29 13.40
C THR A 415 -17.21 -15.91 13.26
N LEU A 416 -17.96 -14.81 13.46
CA LEU A 416 -17.37 -13.46 13.44
C LEU A 416 -16.31 -13.26 14.51
N THR A 417 -16.50 -13.85 15.69
CA THR A 417 -15.53 -13.79 16.78
C THR A 417 -14.25 -14.55 16.43
N GLU A 418 -14.35 -15.70 15.77
CA GLU A 418 -13.19 -16.46 15.28
C GLU A 418 -12.45 -15.69 14.17
N LEU A 419 -13.19 -15.09 13.23
CA LEU A 419 -12.61 -14.27 12.17
C LEU A 419 -11.98 -12.98 12.71
N ALA A 420 -12.40 -12.51 13.89
CA ALA A 420 -11.85 -11.30 14.49
C ALA A 420 -10.35 -11.44 14.81
N ASP A 421 -9.90 -12.65 15.14
CA ASP A 421 -8.47 -12.93 15.41
C ASP A 421 -7.59 -12.69 14.18
N LEU A 422 -8.16 -12.77 12.97
CA LEU A 422 -7.44 -12.45 11.73
C LEU A 422 -7.03 -10.97 11.67
N ALA A 423 -7.73 -10.06 12.36
CA ALA A 423 -7.36 -8.65 12.41
C ALA A 423 -5.98 -8.41 13.02
N GLY A 424 -5.46 -9.35 13.82
CA GLY A 424 -4.10 -9.28 14.36
C GLY A 424 -3.02 -9.47 13.29
N SER A 425 -3.29 -10.27 12.26
CA SER A 425 -2.36 -10.53 11.15
C SER A 425 -2.71 -9.77 9.86
N MET A 426 -3.96 -9.34 9.72
CA MET A 426 -4.50 -8.59 8.59
C MET A 426 -5.24 -7.35 9.11
N PRO A 427 -4.53 -6.27 9.49
CA PRO A 427 -5.14 -5.11 10.16
C PRO A 427 -6.28 -4.45 9.36
N ALA A 428 -6.23 -4.52 8.02
CA ALA A 428 -7.28 -4.00 7.12
C ALA A 428 -8.68 -4.60 7.40
N LEU A 429 -8.77 -5.78 8.03
CA LEU A 429 -10.04 -6.43 8.37
C LEU A 429 -10.77 -5.77 9.55
N GLY A 430 -10.09 -4.93 10.34
CA GLY A 430 -10.66 -4.41 11.59
C GLY A 430 -11.96 -3.62 11.39
N LYS A 431 -12.04 -2.82 10.32
CA LYS A 431 -13.25 -2.04 10.00
C LYS A 431 -14.42 -2.93 9.52
N PRO A 432 -14.27 -3.86 8.56
CA PRO A 432 -15.31 -4.83 8.22
C PRO A 432 -15.82 -5.62 9.43
N ILE A 433 -14.91 -6.16 10.26
CA ILE A 433 -15.27 -6.92 11.46
C ILE A 433 -16.13 -6.06 12.40
N ALA A 434 -15.66 -4.86 12.72
CA ALA A 434 -16.39 -3.94 13.58
C ALA A 434 -17.77 -3.61 13.02
N LYS A 435 -17.87 -3.28 11.73
CA LYS A 435 -19.16 -2.96 11.08
C LYS A 435 -20.13 -4.13 11.15
N LYS A 436 -19.65 -5.35 10.88
CA LYS A 436 -20.47 -6.56 10.85
C LYS A 436 -20.93 -7.01 12.25
N LEU A 437 -20.05 -6.89 13.25
CA LEU A 437 -20.43 -7.09 14.65
C LEU A 437 -21.51 -6.10 15.06
N LEU A 438 -21.34 -4.81 14.73
CA LEU A 438 -22.32 -3.79 15.09
C LEU A 438 -23.68 -3.99 14.42
N SER A 439 -23.73 -4.56 13.21
CA SER A 439 -25.00 -4.87 12.53
C SER A 439 -25.70 -6.11 13.07
N ASN A 440 -24.95 -7.10 13.58
CA ASN A 440 -25.51 -8.42 13.94
C ASN A 440 -25.80 -8.60 15.43
N LEU A 441 -25.29 -7.73 16.30
CA LEU A 441 -25.58 -7.84 17.71
C LEU A 441 -26.95 -7.27 18.01
N GLU A 442 -27.91 -8.06 18.50
CA GLU A 442 -29.15 -7.62 19.15
C GLU A 442 -29.10 -8.05 20.63
N GLY A 443 -29.45 -7.17 21.58
CA GLY A 443 -29.31 -7.47 23.03
C GLY A 443 -27.86 -7.46 23.54
N ASP A 444 -27.64 -7.68 24.85
CA ASP A 444 -26.37 -7.68 25.65
C ASP A 444 -25.06 -7.30 24.90
N ARG A 445 -25.05 -6.14 24.23
CA ARG A 445 -23.98 -5.72 23.31
C ARG A 445 -22.70 -5.35 24.04
N ALA A 446 -22.83 -4.93 25.29
CA ALA A 446 -21.75 -4.36 26.08
C ALA A 446 -20.64 -5.37 26.36
N GLU A 447 -20.97 -6.55 26.90
CA GLU A 447 -19.96 -7.55 27.28
C GLU A 447 -19.16 -8.03 26.07
N LEU A 448 -19.85 -8.40 24.98
CA LEU A 448 -19.17 -8.88 23.78
C LEU A 448 -18.28 -7.81 23.14
N LEU A 449 -18.80 -6.58 22.95
CA LEU A 449 -18.02 -5.51 22.33
C LEU A 449 -16.79 -5.15 23.17
N ILE A 450 -16.95 -5.06 24.49
CA ILE A 450 -15.83 -4.76 25.40
C ILE A 450 -14.83 -5.93 25.40
N GLY A 451 -15.31 -7.16 25.51
CA GLY A 451 -14.48 -8.37 25.46
C GLY A 451 -13.75 -8.56 24.13
N LEU A 452 -14.27 -8.02 23.03
CA LEU A 452 -13.56 -7.94 21.76
C LEU A 452 -12.45 -6.90 21.80
N THR A 453 -12.70 -5.70 22.37
CA THR A 453 -11.64 -4.68 22.48
C THR A 453 -10.50 -5.07 23.42
N THR A 454 -10.76 -5.90 24.43
CA THR A 454 -9.70 -6.42 25.32
C THR A 454 -8.86 -7.49 24.64
N ARG A 455 -9.48 -8.37 23.84
CA ARG A 455 -8.77 -9.40 23.08
C ARG A 455 -8.03 -8.84 21.87
N LEU A 456 -8.62 -7.84 21.21
CA LEU A 456 -8.13 -7.24 19.97
C LEU A 456 -8.01 -5.72 20.16
N PRO A 457 -6.90 -5.24 20.75
CA PRO A 457 -6.70 -3.81 21.00
C PRO A 457 -6.79 -2.94 19.74
N SER A 458 -6.48 -3.49 18.56
CA SER A 458 -6.64 -2.80 17.27
C SER A 458 -8.08 -2.42 16.96
N LEU A 459 -9.07 -3.13 17.51
CA LEU A 459 -10.49 -2.81 17.35
C LEU A 459 -10.98 -1.75 18.34
N ALA A 460 -10.21 -1.43 19.37
CA ALA A 460 -10.63 -0.52 20.44
C ALA A 460 -11.06 0.85 19.88
N THR A 461 -10.25 1.47 19.03
CA THR A 461 -10.56 2.77 18.42
C THR A 461 -11.82 2.72 17.56
N THR A 462 -12.00 1.65 16.78
CA THR A 462 -13.14 1.49 15.88
C THR A 462 -14.44 1.23 16.65
N LEU A 463 -14.38 0.45 17.73
CA LEU A 463 -15.55 0.08 18.54
C LEU A 463 -15.87 1.10 19.64
N GLN A 464 -14.93 1.97 20.02
CA GLN A 464 -15.08 2.93 21.11
C GLN A 464 -16.37 3.76 20.98
N LYS A 465 -16.63 4.33 19.80
CA LYS A 465 -17.83 5.16 19.58
C LYS A 465 -19.11 4.36 19.78
N ALA A 466 -19.14 3.11 19.33
CA ALA A 466 -20.30 2.25 19.50
C ALA A 466 -20.49 1.82 20.96
N ILE A 467 -19.42 1.47 21.66
CA ILE A 467 -19.45 1.13 23.10
C ILE A 467 -19.94 2.32 23.92
N LEU A 468 -19.44 3.52 23.66
CA LEU A 468 -19.87 4.75 24.33
C LEU A 468 -21.31 5.15 23.98
N ALA A 469 -21.88 4.67 22.88
CA ALA A 469 -23.28 4.88 22.53
C ALA A 469 -24.23 3.92 23.27
N LEU A 470 -23.74 2.84 23.88
CA LEU A 470 -24.56 1.90 24.63
C LEU A 470 -25.18 2.55 25.88
N PRO A 471 -26.38 2.13 26.31
CA PRO A 471 -26.97 2.56 27.58
C PRO A 471 -26.02 2.33 28.76
N SER A 472 -25.95 3.29 29.69
CA SER A 472 -25.13 3.17 30.91
C SER A 472 -25.47 1.93 31.73
N ALA A 473 -26.74 1.51 31.72
CA ALA A 473 -27.21 0.28 32.38
C ALA A 473 -26.56 -1.00 31.80
N ASP A 474 -26.34 -1.06 30.48
CA ASP A 474 -25.74 -2.23 29.83
C ASP A 474 -24.24 -2.31 30.14
N LEU A 475 -23.55 -1.17 30.14
CA LEU A 475 -22.15 -1.08 30.55
C LEU A 475 -21.98 -1.42 32.05
N ALA A 476 -22.88 -0.97 32.92
CA ALA A 476 -22.87 -1.31 34.35
C ALA A 476 -23.15 -2.80 34.60
N ARG A 477 -24.02 -3.41 33.77
CA ARG A 477 -24.25 -4.86 33.79
C ARG A 477 -23.00 -5.62 33.35
N ALA A 478 -22.34 -5.21 32.27
CA ALA A 478 -21.09 -5.83 31.83
C ALA A 478 -19.98 -5.69 32.89
N MET A 479 -19.89 -4.53 33.54
CA MET A 479 -18.95 -4.26 34.64
C MET A 479 -19.11 -5.23 35.83
N THR A 480 -20.35 -5.66 36.12
CA THR A 480 -20.63 -6.53 37.28
C THR A 480 -20.66 -8.01 36.90
N LYS A 481 -21.30 -8.34 35.78
CA LYS A 481 -21.65 -9.72 35.43
C LYS A 481 -20.73 -10.40 34.42
N ALA A 482 -19.88 -9.66 33.71
CA ALA A 482 -19.04 -10.28 32.68
C ALA A 482 -18.15 -11.40 33.25
N ALA A 483 -17.93 -12.48 32.50
CA ALA A 483 -17.11 -13.58 33.01
C ALA A 483 -15.62 -13.19 33.15
N ASP A 484 -15.12 -12.38 32.21
CA ASP A 484 -13.74 -11.93 32.15
C ASP A 484 -13.49 -10.66 32.99
N GLN A 485 -12.46 -10.69 33.84
CA GLN A 485 -12.12 -9.56 34.74
C GLN A 485 -11.64 -8.32 33.97
N ASN A 486 -10.93 -8.50 32.85
CA ASN A 486 -10.48 -7.36 32.04
C ASN A 486 -11.67 -6.65 31.37
N THR A 487 -12.68 -7.41 30.97
CA THR A 487 -13.95 -6.89 30.43
C THR A 487 -14.68 -6.08 31.49
N ARG A 488 -14.76 -6.57 32.74
CA ARG A 488 -15.33 -5.81 33.86
C ARG A 488 -14.61 -4.48 34.11
N TYR A 489 -13.28 -4.53 34.19
CA TYR A 489 -12.44 -3.33 34.36
C TYR A 489 -12.64 -2.32 33.23
N THR A 490 -12.63 -2.79 31.98
CA THR A 490 -12.77 -1.94 30.80
C THR A 490 -14.17 -1.33 30.72
N ALA A 491 -15.22 -2.06 31.13
CA ALA A 491 -16.57 -1.52 31.26
C ALA A 491 -16.64 -0.37 32.28
N ALA A 492 -15.97 -0.50 33.43
CA ALA A 492 -15.85 0.60 34.40
C ALA A 492 -15.14 1.83 33.82
N ALA A 493 -14.08 1.62 33.03
CA ALA A 493 -13.37 2.71 32.35
C ALA A 493 -14.25 3.42 31.30
N TYR A 494 -15.06 2.67 30.54
CA TYR A 494 -16.01 3.25 29.59
C TYR A 494 -17.12 4.04 30.29
N LEU A 495 -17.67 3.53 31.40
CA LEU A 495 -18.61 4.29 32.23
C LEU A 495 -18.01 5.61 32.73
N GLY A 496 -16.74 5.57 33.17
CA GLY A 496 -16.02 6.78 33.58
C GLY A 496 -15.89 7.80 32.44
N SER A 497 -15.51 7.32 31.26
CA SER A 497 -15.41 8.14 30.05
C SER A 497 -16.77 8.73 29.66
N LYS A 498 -17.84 7.95 29.78
CA LYS A 498 -19.21 8.35 29.44
C LYS A 498 -19.73 9.45 30.38
N PHE A 499 -19.46 9.33 31.68
CA PHE A 499 -19.77 10.37 32.67
C PHE A 499 -19.00 11.67 32.39
N ASN A 500 -17.71 11.59 32.08
CA ASN A 500 -16.90 12.76 31.73
C ASN A 500 -17.37 13.46 30.44
N ASN A 501 -18.05 12.72 29.56
CA ASN A 501 -18.73 13.25 28.38
C ASN A 501 -20.15 13.78 28.66
N GLY A 502 -20.54 13.90 29.93
CA GLY A 502 -21.78 14.52 30.37
C GLY A 502 -22.96 13.57 30.57
N ASP A 503 -22.79 12.25 30.46
CA ASP A 503 -23.87 11.32 30.76
C ASP A 503 -24.03 11.09 32.27
N THR A 504 -24.99 11.78 32.87
CA THR A 504 -25.30 11.68 34.30
C THR A 504 -26.05 10.40 34.66
N THR A 505 -26.57 9.62 33.70
CA THR A 505 -27.27 8.34 33.98
C THR A 505 -26.32 7.24 34.48
N VAL A 506 -25.01 7.46 34.36
CA VAL A 506 -23.99 6.52 34.83
C VAL A 506 -24.10 6.23 36.34
N THR A 507 -24.36 7.25 37.17
CA THR A 507 -24.43 7.06 38.64
C THR A 507 -25.61 6.17 39.01
N GLU A 508 -26.79 6.46 38.47
CA GLU A 508 -28.01 5.66 38.66
C GLU A 508 -27.82 4.21 38.16
N ALA A 509 -27.26 4.04 36.96
CA ALA A 509 -27.00 2.71 36.39
C ALA A 509 -26.10 1.85 37.29
N VAL A 510 -25.03 2.44 37.84
CA VAL A 510 -24.10 1.74 38.74
C VAL A 510 -24.73 1.44 40.09
N ILE A 511 -25.50 2.38 40.66
CA ILE A 511 -26.23 2.15 41.92
C ILE A 511 -27.22 0.99 41.76
N ASN A 512 -27.94 0.95 40.65
CA ASN A 512 -28.96 -0.07 40.40
C ASN A 512 -28.36 -1.48 40.30
N VAL A 513 -27.21 -1.65 39.63
CA VAL A 513 -26.57 -2.99 39.56
C VAL A 513 -25.95 -3.45 40.89
N TYR A 514 -25.67 -2.51 41.80
CA TYR A 514 -25.18 -2.81 43.15
C TYR A 514 -26.26 -2.79 44.23
N GLN A 515 -27.52 -2.55 43.88
CA GLN A 515 -28.62 -2.50 44.83
C GLN A 515 -28.66 -3.79 45.68
N TYR A 516 -28.71 -3.61 47.00
CA TYR A 516 -28.79 -4.75 47.91
C TYR A 516 -30.12 -5.48 47.76
N ASP A 517 -30.05 -6.81 47.62
CA ASP A 517 -31.19 -7.70 47.62
C ASP A 517 -31.06 -8.70 48.78
N PRO A 518 -31.87 -8.60 49.85
CA PRO A 518 -31.78 -9.50 51.00
C PRO A 518 -32.11 -10.97 50.66
N ALA A 519 -32.72 -11.24 49.50
CA ALA A 519 -32.99 -12.59 49.03
C ALA A 519 -31.84 -13.20 48.21
N ALA A 520 -30.90 -12.38 47.73
CA ALA A 520 -29.80 -12.83 46.92
C ALA A 520 -28.75 -13.57 47.76
N LYS A 521 -28.23 -14.67 47.21
CA LYS A 521 -27.24 -15.52 47.89
C LYS A 521 -25.79 -15.08 47.65
N GLN A 522 -25.57 -14.22 46.66
CA GLN A 522 -24.27 -13.81 46.16
C GLN A 522 -24.32 -12.34 45.79
N ALA A 523 -23.23 -11.62 46.07
CA ALA A 523 -23.08 -10.24 45.65
C ALA A 523 -22.93 -10.13 44.12
N PRO A 524 -23.29 -8.99 43.50
CA PRO A 524 -23.16 -8.79 42.05
C PRO A 524 -21.75 -8.95 41.49
N TRP A 525 -20.71 -8.87 42.32
CA TRP A 525 -19.30 -9.06 41.96
C TRP A 525 -18.73 -10.42 42.39
N ASP A 526 -19.57 -11.35 42.84
CA ASP A 526 -19.12 -12.68 43.27
C ASP A 526 -18.27 -13.37 42.19
N GLY A 527 -17.21 -14.04 42.63
CA GLY A 527 -16.20 -14.63 41.73
C GLY A 527 -15.21 -13.64 41.09
N GLY A 528 -15.15 -12.38 41.54
CA GLY A 528 -14.25 -11.37 40.96
C GLY A 528 -13.97 -10.16 41.83
N ALA A 529 -13.26 -9.19 41.25
CA ALA A 529 -13.04 -7.89 41.89
C ALA A 529 -14.31 -7.02 41.79
N LEU A 530 -14.54 -6.21 42.83
CA LEU A 530 -15.53 -5.12 42.80
C LEU A 530 -14.94 -3.95 41.98
N TYR A 531 -15.60 -3.57 40.89
CA TYR A 531 -15.22 -2.42 40.08
C TYR A 531 -16.21 -1.27 40.24
N VAL A 532 -15.71 -0.07 40.55
CA VAL A 532 -16.52 1.15 40.57
C VAL A 532 -15.85 2.14 39.61
N PRO A 533 -16.59 2.80 38.71
CA PRO A 533 -15.99 3.75 37.78
C PRO A 533 -15.42 4.96 38.55
N GLY A 534 -14.24 5.41 38.13
CA GLY A 534 -13.55 6.57 38.69
C GLY A 534 -14.18 7.88 38.22
N ILE A 535 -15.34 8.23 38.77
CA ILE A 535 -16.11 9.45 38.44
C ILE A 535 -16.23 10.39 39.64
N GLN A 536 -16.57 11.65 39.38
CA GLN A 536 -16.93 12.58 40.44
C GLN A 536 -18.37 12.32 40.90
N TRP A 537 -18.50 11.41 41.88
CA TRP A 537 -19.80 11.02 42.44
C TRP A 537 -20.52 12.22 43.09
N PRO A 538 -21.79 12.48 42.71
CA PRO A 538 -22.66 13.33 43.51
C PRO A 538 -22.73 12.78 44.94
N LYS A 539 -22.70 13.68 45.93
CA LYS A 539 -22.57 13.29 47.35
C LYS A 539 -23.66 12.32 47.80
N GLU A 540 -24.91 12.54 47.38
CA GLU A 540 -26.04 11.70 47.78
C GLU A 540 -26.00 10.34 47.07
N ASP A 541 -25.70 10.30 45.78
CA ASP A 541 -25.50 9.07 44.99
C ASP A 541 -24.36 8.21 45.56
N GLY A 542 -23.23 8.84 45.89
CA GLY A 542 -22.08 8.17 46.49
C GLY A 542 -22.40 7.55 47.85
N LYS A 543 -23.17 8.24 48.70
CA LYS A 543 -23.66 7.67 49.97
C LYS A 543 -24.58 6.48 49.74
N LEU A 544 -25.48 6.57 48.76
CA LEU A 544 -26.41 5.49 48.44
C LEU A 544 -25.67 4.25 47.94
N LEU A 545 -24.68 4.42 47.05
CA LEU A 545 -23.82 3.33 46.61
C LEU A 545 -23.08 2.68 47.79
N VAL A 546 -22.41 3.48 48.63
CA VAL A 546 -21.68 2.96 49.80
C VAL A 546 -22.61 2.21 50.74
N ARG A 547 -23.82 2.71 50.97
CA ARG A 547 -24.82 2.02 51.79
C ARG A 547 -25.17 0.65 51.20
N ASN A 548 -25.48 0.56 49.90
CA ASN A 548 -25.79 -0.71 49.25
C ASN A 548 -24.60 -1.69 49.38
N LEU A 549 -23.37 -1.23 49.16
CA LEU A 549 -22.16 -2.06 49.28
C LEU A 549 -21.93 -2.56 50.73
N LEU A 550 -22.22 -1.74 51.73
CA LEU A 550 -22.15 -2.15 53.14
C LEU A 550 -23.24 -3.14 53.53
N GLU A 551 -24.43 -3.07 52.95
CA GLU A 551 -25.52 -4.02 53.22
C GLU A 551 -25.23 -5.42 52.64
N TRP A 552 -24.39 -5.53 51.62
CA TRP A 552 -23.90 -6.82 51.07
C TRP A 552 -22.82 -7.51 51.92
N GLY A 553 -22.07 -6.77 52.72
CA GLY A 553 -20.93 -7.27 53.51
C GLY A 553 -21.31 -7.60 54.95
#